data_AF-A0A355ULR1-F1
#
_entry.id   AF-A0A355ULR1-F1
#
_cell.length_a   1.000
_cell.length_b   1.000
_cell.length_c   1.000
_cell.angle_alpha   90.00
_cell.angle_beta   90.00
_cell.angle_gamma   90.00
#
_symmetry.space_group_name_H-M   'P 1'
#
loop_
_entity.id
_entity.type
_entity.pdbx_description
1 polymer ?
#
loop_
_entity_poly.entity_id
_entity_poly.type
_entity_poly.pdbx_seq_one_letter_code
_entity_poly.pdbx_strand_id
1 'polypeptide(L)'
;MTNEIEKFIIDEAYIDLKTQSINISEKPAIIENEHILDYLLRVGEKELHDKYLTKHIIHGTLIDSLYFIKEALSASSKQRLTVAFSLIRKPFVYNLVVILRTFFTSDFLEDFNNKDNFDATRLDKEDLKELIELSTSTLLTKSITKDDIYNFIFNQDIPDSLINISNKALHPSTTRNRNNLTGIQNINFIFSLPSDIEAQWVYFYSRLKVLLIYHVELCDFIIAHLLNLDDTFYPKRLKDRMEIYKNIS
;
A
#
# COMPACT_ATOMS: atom_id res chain seq x y z
N MET A 1 -2.67 -5.76 -13.47
CA MET A 1 -2.65 -5.64 -12.00
C MET A 1 -3.00 -4.25 -11.51
N THR A 2 -2.36 -3.16 -11.98
CA THR A 2 -2.78 -1.78 -11.58
C THR A 2 -4.24 -1.48 -11.88
N ASN A 3 -4.74 -1.93 -13.04
CA ASN A 3 -6.15 -1.79 -13.42
C ASN A 3 -7.10 -2.50 -12.45
N GLU A 4 -6.65 -3.56 -11.78
CA GLU A 4 -7.47 -4.30 -10.81
C GLU A 4 -7.67 -3.50 -9.52
N ILE A 5 -6.69 -2.70 -9.11
CA ILE A 5 -6.80 -1.76 -7.99
C ILE A 5 -7.62 -0.54 -8.42
N GLU A 6 -7.40 -0.05 -9.64
CA GLU A 6 -8.13 1.09 -10.20
C GLU A 6 -9.64 0.88 -10.26
N LYS A 7 -10.11 -0.36 -10.52
CA LYS A 7 -11.54 -0.70 -10.46
C LYS A 7 -12.19 -0.27 -9.13
N PHE A 8 -11.50 -0.42 -8.00
CA PHE A 8 -12.02 -0.01 -6.69
C PHE A 8 -12.23 1.49 -6.53
N ILE A 9 -11.61 2.30 -7.38
CA ILE A 9 -11.67 3.75 -7.32
C ILE A 9 -12.71 4.29 -8.31
N ILE A 10 -12.89 3.62 -9.45
CA ILE A 10 -13.69 4.13 -10.58
C ILE A 10 -15.07 3.45 -10.68
N ASP A 11 -15.17 2.17 -10.38
CA ASP A 11 -16.42 1.40 -10.57
C ASP A 11 -17.46 1.79 -9.51
N GLU A 12 -18.69 2.07 -9.98
CA GLU A 12 -19.82 2.43 -9.11
C GLU A 12 -20.15 1.33 -8.11
N ALA A 13 -19.80 0.08 -8.40
CA ALA A 13 -19.94 -1.04 -7.47
C ALA A 13 -19.20 -0.82 -6.13
N TYR A 14 -18.20 0.07 -6.09
CA TYR A 14 -17.43 0.39 -4.88
C TYR A 14 -17.60 1.84 -4.43
N ILE A 15 -18.67 2.52 -4.86
CA ILE A 15 -18.94 3.93 -4.50
C ILE A 15 -18.98 4.14 -2.98
N ASP A 16 -19.39 3.11 -2.24
CA ASP A 16 -19.44 3.05 -0.78
C ASP A 16 -18.05 3.00 -0.11
N LEU A 17 -16.94 3.03 -0.85
CA LEU A 17 -15.62 3.38 -0.30
C LEU A 17 -15.40 4.90 -0.29
N LYS A 18 -16.00 5.61 -1.24
CA LYS A 18 -15.78 7.04 -1.50
C LYS A 18 -16.84 7.92 -0.84
N THR A 19 -18.10 7.53 -0.93
CA THR A 19 -19.24 8.33 -0.51
C THR A 19 -20.00 7.62 0.60
N GLN A 20 -20.29 8.31 1.70
CA GLN A 20 -21.13 7.80 2.79
C GLN A 20 -22.32 8.73 3.00
N SER A 21 -23.48 8.15 3.28
CA SER A 21 -24.71 8.89 3.60
C SER A 21 -25.06 8.69 5.06
N ILE A 22 -25.31 9.78 5.78
CA ILE A 22 -25.70 9.77 7.20
C ILE A 22 -27.13 10.30 7.31
N ASN A 23 -28.01 9.53 7.93
CA ASN A 23 -29.34 10.03 8.26
C ASN A 23 -29.28 10.86 9.56
N ILE A 24 -29.67 12.14 9.47
CA ILE A 24 -29.60 13.11 10.57
C ILE A 24 -30.98 13.32 11.21
N SER A 25 -32.07 12.75 10.67
CA SER A 25 -33.45 13.09 11.09
C SER A 25 -33.75 12.87 12.57
N GLU A 26 -33.02 11.97 13.23
CA GLU A 26 -33.20 11.63 14.66
C GLU A 26 -32.05 12.16 15.55
N LYS A 27 -31.08 12.87 14.97
CA LYS A 27 -29.84 13.26 15.64
C LYS A 27 -29.76 14.78 15.83
N PRO A 28 -28.96 15.26 16.81
CA PRO A 28 -28.69 16.69 16.97
C PRO A 28 -28.24 17.32 15.64
N ALA A 29 -28.59 18.58 15.41
CA ALA A 29 -28.11 19.28 14.23
C ALA A 29 -26.57 19.36 14.22
N ILE A 30 -25.99 19.35 13.01
CA ILE A 30 -24.57 19.64 12.80
C ILE A 30 -24.33 21.11 13.14
N ILE A 31 -23.30 21.38 13.94
CA ILE A 31 -22.91 22.75 14.30
C ILE A 31 -22.21 23.40 13.10
N GLU A 32 -22.38 24.71 12.93
CA GLU A 32 -21.72 25.43 11.83
C GLU A 32 -20.19 25.23 11.87
N ASN A 33 -19.61 24.82 10.73
CA ASN A 33 -18.19 24.45 10.57
C ASN A 33 -17.71 23.20 11.31
N GLU A 34 -18.60 22.39 11.88
CA GLU A 34 -18.23 21.10 12.46
C GLU A 34 -17.90 20.07 11.37
N HIS A 35 -16.76 19.38 11.52
CA HIS A 35 -16.41 18.28 10.63
C HIS A 35 -17.30 17.07 10.91
N ILE A 36 -17.67 16.31 9.87
CA ILE A 36 -18.64 15.21 10.00
C ILE A 36 -18.16 14.10 10.95
N LEU A 37 -16.85 13.89 11.05
CA LEU A 37 -16.27 12.93 11.99
C LEU A 37 -16.41 13.41 13.44
N ASP A 38 -16.14 14.68 13.71
CA ASP A 38 -16.31 15.29 15.04
C ASP A 38 -17.77 15.23 15.47
N TYR A 39 -18.68 15.49 14.53
CA TYR A 39 -20.12 15.33 14.72
C TYR A 39 -20.48 13.92 15.20
N LEU A 40 -19.97 12.88 14.53
CA LEU A 40 -20.26 11.48 14.89
C LEU A 40 -19.76 11.13 16.30
N LEU A 41 -18.57 11.61 16.67
CA LEU A 41 -18.06 11.43 18.04
C LEU A 41 -18.94 12.14 19.07
N ARG A 42 -19.37 13.37 18.78
CA ARG A 42 -20.23 14.17 19.68
C ARG A 42 -21.60 13.53 19.92
N VAL A 43 -22.20 12.91 18.91
CA VAL A 43 -23.51 12.24 19.03
C VAL A 43 -23.41 10.81 19.56
N GLY A 44 -22.21 10.35 19.94
CA GLY A 44 -21.99 9.01 20.52
C GLY A 44 -21.91 7.87 19.49
N GLU A 45 -21.75 8.19 18.21
CA GLU A 45 -21.76 7.24 17.09
C GLU A 45 -20.35 6.78 16.73
N LYS A 46 -19.60 6.30 17.73
CA LYS A 46 -18.19 5.88 17.56
C LYS A 46 -18.03 4.78 16.50
N GLU A 47 -18.94 3.82 16.44
CA GLU A 47 -18.86 2.72 15.46
C GLU A 47 -19.00 3.23 14.01
N LEU A 48 -19.91 4.17 13.76
CA LEU A 48 -20.05 4.79 12.45
C LEU A 48 -18.86 5.70 12.11
N HIS A 49 -18.39 6.45 13.10
CA HIS A 49 -17.16 7.24 12.98
C HIS A 49 -16.00 6.38 12.51
N ASP A 50 -15.70 5.32 13.25
CA ASP A 50 -14.56 4.43 13.00
C ASP A 50 -14.70 3.75 11.64
N LYS A 51 -15.90 3.26 11.31
CA LYS A 51 -16.20 2.66 9.99
C LYS A 51 -15.91 3.62 8.85
N TYR A 52 -16.36 4.87 8.95
CA TYR A 52 -16.15 5.86 7.88
C TYR A 52 -14.70 6.33 7.80
N LEU A 53 -14.05 6.50 8.94
CA LEU A 53 -12.65 6.88 9.01
C LEU A 53 -11.75 5.79 8.37
N THR A 54 -11.98 4.52 8.71
CA THR A 54 -11.30 3.37 8.07
C THR A 54 -11.48 3.39 6.56
N LYS A 55 -12.71 3.51 6.07
CA LYS A 55 -12.98 3.57 4.61
C LYS A 55 -12.26 4.75 3.95
N HIS A 56 -12.27 5.92 4.59
CA HIS A 56 -11.61 7.12 4.08
C HIS A 56 -10.09 6.95 3.97
N ILE A 57 -9.45 6.40 5.02
CA ILE A 57 -8.00 6.14 5.04
C ILE A 57 -7.63 5.10 3.99
N ILE A 58 -8.37 4.00 3.90
CA ILE A 58 -8.12 2.94 2.91
C ILE A 58 -8.31 3.48 1.49
N HIS A 59 -9.40 4.20 1.20
CA HIS A 59 -9.61 4.79 -0.12
C HIS A 59 -8.52 5.80 -0.50
N GLY A 60 -8.13 6.70 0.42
CA GLY A 60 -7.06 7.67 0.20
C GLY A 60 -5.69 7.03 -0.05
N THR A 61 -5.32 6.04 0.77
CA THR A 61 -4.05 5.31 0.62
C THR A 61 -4.01 4.45 -0.66
N LEU A 62 -5.15 3.92 -1.11
CA LEU A 62 -5.26 3.19 -2.38
C LEU A 62 -5.04 4.11 -3.59
N ILE A 63 -5.69 5.28 -3.62
CA ILE A 63 -5.53 6.27 -4.69
C ILE A 63 -4.07 6.71 -4.77
N ASP A 64 -3.49 7.08 -3.63
CA ASP A 64 -2.10 7.54 -3.56
C ASP A 64 -1.15 6.42 -4.02
N SER A 65 -1.36 5.18 -3.55
CA SER A 65 -0.57 4.03 -3.99
C SER A 65 -0.66 3.81 -5.50
N LEU A 66 -1.87 3.90 -6.08
CA LEU A 66 -2.07 3.71 -7.51
C LEU A 66 -1.34 4.78 -8.34
N TYR A 67 -1.44 6.06 -7.96
CA TYR A 67 -0.74 7.14 -8.66
C TYR A 67 0.77 6.97 -8.61
N PHE A 68 1.34 6.66 -7.44
CA PHE A 68 2.77 6.44 -7.31
C PHE A 68 3.24 5.21 -8.09
N ILE A 69 2.45 4.12 -8.14
CA ILE A 69 2.79 2.94 -8.96
C ILE A 69 2.77 3.29 -10.45
N LYS A 70 1.75 4.00 -10.94
CA LYS A 70 1.64 4.40 -12.36
C LYS A 70 2.81 5.31 -12.76
N GLU A 71 3.15 6.29 -11.93
CA GLU A 71 4.29 7.17 -12.17
C GLU A 71 5.62 6.42 -12.09
N ALA A 72 5.78 5.47 -11.16
CA ALA A 72 6.97 4.63 -11.09
C ALA A 72 7.15 3.78 -12.37
N LEU A 73 6.07 3.20 -12.90
CA LEU A 73 6.08 2.46 -14.16
C LEU A 73 6.40 3.36 -15.36
N SER A 74 5.85 4.58 -15.40
CA SER A 74 6.15 5.60 -16.42
C SER A 74 7.61 6.08 -16.36
N ALA A 75 8.18 6.21 -15.17
CA ALA A 75 9.60 6.52 -14.99
C ALA A 75 10.48 5.35 -15.45
N SER A 76 10.11 4.12 -15.06
CA SER A 76 10.82 2.90 -15.41
C SER A 76 10.83 2.64 -16.92
N SER A 77 9.72 2.88 -17.64
CA SER A 77 9.67 2.73 -19.10
C SER A 77 10.59 3.70 -19.84
N LYS A 78 10.96 4.81 -19.20
CA LYS A 78 11.93 5.81 -19.69
C LYS A 78 13.35 5.57 -19.15
N GLN A 79 13.59 4.40 -18.54
CA GLN A 79 14.85 4.01 -17.87
C GLN A 79 15.28 4.96 -16.74
N ARG A 80 14.35 5.74 -16.17
CA ARG A 80 14.61 6.64 -15.04
C ARG A 80 14.49 5.87 -13.73
N LEU A 81 15.35 4.87 -13.54
CA LEU A 81 15.23 3.89 -12.45
C LEU A 81 15.40 4.53 -11.07
N THR A 82 16.28 5.53 -10.91
CA THR A 82 16.37 6.32 -9.68
C THR A 82 15.02 6.87 -9.24
N VAL A 83 14.26 7.44 -10.20
CA VAL A 83 12.94 8.02 -9.95
C VAL A 83 11.92 6.91 -9.69
N ALA A 84 11.95 5.82 -10.47
CA ALA A 84 11.05 4.69 -10.28
C ALA A 84 11.17 4.07 -8.88
N PHE A 85 12.40 3.82 -8.41
CA PHE A 85 12.66 3.32 -7.06
C PHE A 85 12.30 4.34 -5.97
N SER A 86 12.41 5.64 -6.24
CA SER A 86 11.91 6.68 -5.33
C SER A 86 10.42 6.54 -5.10
N LEU A 87 9.67 6.45 -6.21
CA LEU A 87 8.22 6.50 -6.20
C LEU A 87 7.61 5.25 -5.57
N ILE A 88 8.19 4.07 -5.85
CA ILE A 88 7.64 2.79 -5.38
C ILE A 88 7.76 2.59 -3.86
N ARG A 89 8.55 3.43 -3.16
CA ARG A 89 8.58 3.44 -1.68
C ARG A 89 7.24 3.85 -1.09
N LYS A 90 6.55 4.83 -1.70
CA LYS A 90 5.28 5.33 -1.19
C LYS A 90 4.22 4.23 -1.02
N PRO A 91 3.88 3.44 -2.06
CA PRO A 91 2.89 2.37 -1.93
C PRO A 91 3.33 1.26 -0.97
N PHE A 92 4.59 0.79 -1.06
CA PHE A 92 4.98 -0.46 -0.38
C PHE A 92 5.68 -0.30 0.96
N VAL A 93 6.39 0.81 1.19
CA VAL A 93 7.09 1.05 2.47
C VAL A 93 6.23 1.87 3.42
N TYR A 94 5.43 2.83 2.92
CA TYR A 94 4.64 3.72 3.77
C TYR A 94 3.15 3.37 3.76
N ASN A 95 2.50 3.41 2.60
CA ASN A 95 1.05 3.22 2.51
C ASN A 95 0.63 1.81 2.92
N LEU A 96 1.43 0.79 2.57
CA LEU A 96 1.19 -0.58 3.03
C LEU A 96 1.13 -0.67 4.56
N VAL A 97 2.06 -0.03 5.28
CA VAL A 97 2.05 -0.05 6.75
C VAL A 97 0.78 0.62 7.29
N VAL A 98 0.39 1.76 6.72
CA VAL A 98 -0.85 2.45 7.10
C VAL A 98 -2.07 1.55 6.85
N ILE A 99 -2.18 0.92 5.68
CA ILE A 99 -3.27 0.00 5.33
C ILE A 99 -3.32 -1.16 6.32
N LEU A 100 -2.19 -1.80 6.60
CA LEU A 100 -2.11 -2.93 7.52
C LEU A 100 -2.54 -2.55 8.93
N ARG A 101 -2.03 -1.44 9.46
CA ARG A 101 -2.41 -0.98 10.81
C ARG A 101 -3.89 -0.59 10.87
N THR A 102 -4.35 0.19 9.90
CA THR A 102 -5.75 0.65 9.82
C THR A 102 -6.75 -0.51 9.86
N PHE A 103 -6.39 -1.65 9.26
CA PHE A 103 -7.32 -2.78 9.12
C PHE A 103 -7.11 -3.90 10.14
N PHE A 104 -5.88 -4.19 10.56
CA PHE A 104 -5.56 -5.34 11.42
C PHE A 104 -5.29 -4.98 12.88
N THR A 105 -5.23 -3.69 13.24
CA THR A 105 -4.97 -3.27 14.62
C THR A 105 -6.13 -2.46 15.17
N SER A 106 -6.50 -2.70 16.43
CA SER A 106 -7.63 -2.04 17.08
C SER A 106 -7.26 -0.67 17.67
N ASP A 107 -5.98 -0.43 17.94
CA ASP A 107 -5.46 0.79 18.54
C ASP A 107 -5.24 1.91 17.53
N PHE A 108 -5.09 1.59 16.23
CA PHE A 108 -4.74 2.58 15.21
C PHE A 108 -5.69 3.77 15.14
N LEU A 109 -7.01 3.55 15.11
CA LEU A 109 -7.98 4.65 15.00
C LEU A 109 -8.00 5.50 16.27
N GLU A 110 -7.91 4.87 17.44
CA GLU A 110 -7.86 5.59 18.72
C GLU A 110 -6.63 6.50 18.78
N ASP A 111 -5.47 5.96 18.43
CA ASP A 111 -4.22 6.70 18.39
C ASP A 111 -4.24 7.81 17.32
N PHE A 112 -4.78 7.52 16.14
CA PHE A 112 -4.88 8.48 15.04
C PHE A 112 -5.73 9.70 15.40
N ASN A 113 -6.79 9.52 16.20
CA ASN A 113 -7.65 10.63 16.61
C ASN A 113 -7.12 11.40 17.82
N ASN A 114 -6.40 10.72 18.73
CA ASN A 114 -6.13 11.26 20.07
C ASN A 114 -4.65 11.56 20.37
N LYS A 115 -3.69 11.17 19.52
CA LYS A 115 -2.25 11.42 19.74
C LYS A 115 -1.68 12.45 18.76
N ASP A 116 -1.26 13.61 19.28
CA ASP A 116 -0.66 14.71 18.49
C ASP A 116 0.59 14.32 17.68
N ASN A 117 1.40 13.38 18.17
CA ASN A 117 2.65 12.92 17.52
C ASN A 117 2.53 11.49 16.97
N PHE A 118 1.33 11.08 16.57
CA PHE A 118 1.13 9.75 16.00
C PHE A 118 1.81 9.61 14.63
N ASP A 119 2.74 8.67 14.53
CA ASP A 119 3.33 8.28 13.25
C ASP A 119 2.62 7.02 12.74
N ALA A 120 1.75 7.21 11.75
CA ALA A 120 0.98 6.13 11.12
C ALA A 120 1.87 5.12 10.37
N THR A 121 3.10 5.49 10.02
CA THR A 121 4.03 4.65 9.24
C THR A 121 5.07 3.92 10.08
N ARG A 122 5.21 4.28 11.35
CA ARG A 122 6.18 3.68 12.26
C ARG A 122 5.56 2.53 13.03
N LEU A 123 6.28 1.42 13.05
CA LEU A 123 5.92 0.21 13.76
C LEU A 123 7.20 -0.54 14.13
N ASP A 124 7.21 -1.23 15.26
CA ASP A 124 8.35 -2.06 15.63
C ASP A 124 8.45 -3.30 14.74
N LYS A 125 9.65 -3.90 14.69
CA LYS A 125 9.97 -4.96 13.73
C LYS A 125 9.09 -6.20 13.93
N GLU A 126 8.84 -6.56 15.18
CA GLU A 126 8.06 -7.72 15.58
C GLU A 126 6.59 -7.53 15.20
N ASP A 127 6.00 -6.39 15.56
CA ASP A 127 4.63 -6.02 15.19
C ASP A 127 4.47 -6.02 13.67
N LEU A 128 5.48 -5.56 12.92
CA LEU A 128 5.37 -5.45 11.46
C LEU A 128 5.33 -6.84 10.82
N LYS A 129 6.11 -7.77 11.36
CA LYS A 129 6.08 -9.16 10.93
C LYS A 129 4.74 -9.81 11.26
N GLU A 130 4.15 -9.51 12.41
CA GLU A 130 2.82 -10.01 12.77
C GLU A 130 1.74 -9.48 11.81
N LEU A 131 1.74 -8.19 11.50
CA LEU A 131 0.80 -7.62 10.52
C LEU A 131 0.98 -8.23 9.12
N ILE A 132 2.23 -8.46 8.70
CA ILE A 132 2.50 -9.13 7.43
C ILE A 132 2.02 -10.58 7.47
N GLU A 133 2.20 -11.30 8.58
CA GLU A 133 1.69 -12.66 8.76
C GLU A 133 0.17 -12.72 8.67
N LEU A 134 -0.54 -11.82 9.37
CA LEU A 134 -1.99 -11.68 9.26
C LEU A 134 -2.39 -11.42 7.81
N SER A 135 -1.78 -10.44 7.14
CA SER A 135 -2.11 -10.10 5.75
C SER A 135 -1.78 -11.18 4.72
N THR A 136 -0.76 -12.01 4.97
CA THR A 136 -0.39 -13.11 4.05
C THR A 136 -1.32 -14.31 4.23
N SER A 137 -1.87 -14.51 5.43
CA SER A 137 -2.88 -15.54 5.70
C SER A 137 -4.18 -15.32 4.91
N THR A 138 -4.52 -14.06 4.61
CA THR A 138 -5.76 -13.66 3.91
C THR A 138 -5.67 -13.78 2.39
N LEU A 139 -4.47 -14.00 1.84
CA LEU A 139 -4.25 -14.09 0.40
C LEU A 139 -4.85 -15.37 -0.19
N LEU A 140 -5.30 -15.30 -1.43
CA LEU A 140 -5.69 -16.48 -2.22
C LEU A 140 -4.43 -17.21 -2.71
N THR A 141 -3.40 -16.46 -3.09
CA THR A 141 -2.10 -16.97 -3.52
C THR A 141 -1.29 -17.41 -2.32
N LYS A 142 -1.25 -18.73 -2.06
CA LYS A 142 -0.53 -19.32 -0.91
C LYS A 142 0.99 -19.45 -1.10
N SER A 143 1.52 -19.14 -2.29
CA SER A 143 2.96 -19.16 -2.56
C SER A 143 3.69 -17.91 -2.06
N ILE A 144 2.97 -16.85 -1.69
CA ILE A 144 3.55 -15.64 -1.11
C ILE A 144 3.52 -15.79 0.41
N THR A 145 4.69 -15.89 1.03
CA THR A 145 4.83 -16.04 2.48
C THR A 145 5.10 -14.71 3.17
N LYS A 146 4.94 -14.69 4.51
CA LYS A 146 5.32 -13.53 5.32
C LYS A 146 6.78 -13.14 5.14
N ASP A 147 7.66 -14.14 5.03
CA ASP A 147 9.09 -13.92 4.87
C ASP A 147 9.39 -13.34 3.50
N ASP A 148 8.70 -13.74 2.44
CA ASP A 148 8.86 -13.14 1.10
C ASP A 148 8.57 -11.62 1.16
N ILE A 149 7.43 -11.23 1.74
CA ILE A 149 7.03 -9.83 1.83
C ILE A 149 7.96 -9.03 2.75
N TYR A 150 8.22 -9.53 3.96
CA TYR A 150 9.09 -8.85 4.91
C TYR A 150 10.52 -8.69 4.37
N ASN A 151 11.08 -9.75 3.79
CA ASN A 151 12.43 -9.73 3.25
C ASN A 151 12.55 -8.83 2.02
N PHE A 152 11.55 -8.84 1.14
CA PHE A 152 11.60 -8.02 -0.07
C PHE A 152 11.38 -6.54 0.20
N ILE A 153 10.60 -6.17 1.23
CA ILE A 153 10.30 -4.76 1.47
C ILE A 153 11.19 -4.19 2.57
N PHE A 154 11.21 -4.82 3.75
CA PHE A 154 11.60 -4.18 5.01
C PHE A 154 12.94 -4.65 5.58
N ASN A 155 13.40 -5.85 5.24
CA ASN A 155 14.60 -6.41 5.84
C ASN A 155 15.88 -5.67 5.41
N GLN A 156 16.48 -4.92 6.32
CA GLN A 156 17.70 -4.14 6.05
C GLN A 156 18.98 -4.99 5.99
N ASP A 157 18.91 -6.24 6.45
CA ASP A 157 20.02 -7.20 6.36
C ASP A 157 20.15 -7.79 4.95
N ILE A 158 19.12 -7.65 4.12
CA ILE A 158 19.08 -8.14 2.74
C ILE A 158 19.46 -7.00 1.77
N PRO A 159 20.58 -7.10 1.03
CA PRO A 159 21.09 -6.02 0.17
C PRO A 159 20.14 -5.55 -0.93
N ASP A 160 19.24 -6.42 -1.35
CA ASP A 160 18.26 -6.22 -2.40
C ASP A 160 16.83 -6.15 -1.83
N SER A 161 16.64 -5.73 -0.58
CA SER A 161 15.33 -5.32 -0.09
C SER A 161 14.95 -3.95 -0.65
N LEU A 162 13.65 -3.64 -0.68
CA LEU A 162 13.14 -2.41 -1.28
C LEU A 162 13.66 -1.18 -0.55
N ILE A 163 13.70 -1.22 0.80
CA ILE A 163 14.30 -0.15 1.60
C ILE A 163 15.76 0.06 1.19
N ASN A 164 16.55 -1.00 1.08
CA ASN A 164 17.97 -0.89 0.76
C ASN A 164 18.22 -0.44 -0.68
N ILE A 165 17.56 -1.05 -1.66
CA ILE A 165 17.77 -0.69 -3.07
C ILE A 165 17.27 0.73 -3.37
N SER A 166 16.15 1.14 -2.78
CA SER A 166 15.68 2.53 -2.93
C SER A 166 16.58 3.51 -2.16
N ASN A 167 17.16 3.12 -1.02
CA ASN A 167 18.19 3.93 -0.37
C ASN A 167 19.42 4.10 -1.28
N LYS A 168 19.90 3.04 -1.94
CA LYS A 168 20.99 3.13 -2.95
C LYS A 168 20.63 4.00 -4.14
N ALA A 169 19.39 3.92 -4.59
CA ALA A 169 18.91 4.73 -5.70
C ALA A 169 18.93 6.22 -5.35
N LEU A 170 18.52 6.58 -4.13
CA LEU A 170 18.27 7.97 -3.73
C LEU A 170 19.46 8.65 -3.07
N HIS A 171 20.16 7.96 -2.18
CA HIS A 171 21.13 8.60 -1.31
C HIS A 171 22.52 8.60 -1.96
N PRO A 172 23.14 9.79 -2.11
CA PRO A 172 24.49 9.88 -2.62
C PRO A 172 25.49 9.27 -1.63
N SER A 173 26.09 8.14 -1.97
CA SER A 173 27.12 7.41 -1.19
C SER A 173 26.72 7.13 0.27
N THR A 174 26.20 5.94 0.52
CA THR A 174 25.69 5.53 1.83
C THR A 174 26.72 4.69 2.58
N THR A 175 27.45 5.27 3.53
CA THR A 175 28.36 4.52 4.44
C THR A 175 27.67 4.00 5.70
N ARG A 176 26.40 4.38 5.93
CA ARG A 176 25.63 4.02 7.14
C ARG A 176 25.19 2.55 7.20
N ASN A 177 25.02 1.90 6.05
CA ASN A 177 24.76 0.46 5.97
C ASN A 177 25.62 -0.13 4.85
N ARG A 178 26.39 -1.20 5.14
CA ARG A 178 27.22 -1.90 4.14
C ARG A 178 26.38 -2.39 2.97
N ASN A 179 25.15 -2.80 3.24
CA ASN A 179 24.22 -3.25 2.23
C ASN A 179 23.75 -2.15 1.28
N ASN A 180 24.01 -0.87 1.58
CA ASN A 180 23.63 0.31 0.79
C ASN A 180 24.84 1.01 0.14
N LEU A 181 26.03 0.42 0.21
CA LEU A 181 27.22 0.96 -0.43
C LEU A 181 27.07 0.94 -1.95
N THR A 182 27.43 2.05 -2.58
CA THR A 182 27.58 2.19 -4.02
C THR A 182 29.01 1.83 -4.43
N GLY A 183 29.21 1.39 -5.68
CA GLY A 183 30.53 1.01 -6.20
C GLY A 183 31.53 2.17 -6.22
N ILE A 184 32.81 1.86 -6.45
CA ILE A 184 33.87 2.87 -6.61
C ILE A 184 33.45 3.86 -7.71
N GLN A 185 33.53 5.17 -7.41
CA GLN A 185 33.10 6.27 -8.30
C GLN A 185 31.60 6.28 -8.69
N ASN A 186 30.76 5.52 -8.00
CA ASN A 186 29.31 5.53 -8.20
C ASN A 186 28.65 6.16 -6.96
N ILE A 187 27.87 7.23 -7.14
CA ILE A 187 27.22 7.95 -6.04
C ILE A 187 25.81 7.41 -5.77
N ASN A 188 25.05 7.09 -6.82
CA ASN A 188 23.73 6.45 -6.78
C ASN A 188 23.36 5.99 -8.21
N PHE A 189 22.11 5.55 -8.41
CA PHE A 189 21.68 5.00 -9.70
C PHE A 189 21.76 5.97 -10.89
N ILE A 190 21.91 7.29 -10.69
CA ILE A 190 22.14 8.24 -11.80
C ILE A 190 23.48 8.02 -12.50
N PHE A 191 24.45 7.40 -11.82
CA PHE A 191 25.78 7.07 -12.36
C PHE A 191 25.89 5.62 -12.83
N SER A 192 24.76 4.91 -12.97
CA SER A 192 24.71 3.53 -13.45
C SER A 192 25.20 3.42 -14.88
N LEU A 193 26.02 2.39 -15.16
CA LEU A 193 26.38 2.02 -16.52
C LEU A 193 25.21 1.30 -17.20
N PRO A 194 25.20 1.17 -18.55
CA PRO A 194 24.13 0.47 -19.26
C PRO A 194 23.82 -0.95 -18.73
N SER A 195 24.85 -1.72 -18.36
CA SER A 195 24.69 -3.05 -17.75
C SER A 195 24.04 -3.00 -16.37
N ASP A 196 24.35 -1.96 -15.58
CA ASP A 196 23.74 -1.76 -14.26
C ASP A 196 22.25 -1.41 -14.41
N ILE A 197 21.92 -0.58 -15.40
CA ILE A 197 20.52 -0.21 -15.71
C ILE A 197 19.72 -1.45 -16.08
N GLU A 198 20.25 -2.33 -16.94
CA GLU A 198 19.58 -3.58 -17.32
C GLU A 198 19.32 -4.47 -16.08
N ALA A 199 20.34 -4.69 -15.25
CA ALA A 199 20.20 -5.48 -14.03
C ALA A 199 19.18 -4.88 -13.04
N GLN A 200 19.21 -3.55 -12.86
CA GLN A 200 18.25 -2.83 -12.03
C GLN A 200 16.82 -2.95 -12.58
N TRP A 201 16.67 -2.93 -13.91
CA TRP A 201 15.37 -3.01 -14.57
C TRP A 201 14.75 -4.41 -14.46
N VAL A 202 15.57 -5.46 -14.69
CA VAL A 202 15.19 -6.86 -14.47
C VAL A 202 14.77 -7.06 -13.01
N TYR A 203 15.58 -6.57 -12.07
CA TYR A 203 15.25 -6.61 -10.66
C TYR A 203 13.92 -5.91 -10.36
N PHE A 204 13.73 -4.68 -10.85
CA PHE A 204 12.54 -3.86 -10.61
C PHE A 204 11.27 -4.63 -11.00
N TYR A 205 11.21 -5.18 -12.22
CA TYR A 205 10.01 -5.90 -12.67
C TYR A 205 9.82 -7.25 -12.00
N SER A 206 10.90 -7.96 -11.66
CA SER A 206 10.79 -9.25 -10.95
C SER A 206 10.14 -9.08 -9.57
N ARG A 207 10.53 -8.03 -8.82
CA ARG A 207 9.99 -7.74 -7.49
C ARG A 207 8.63 -7.09 -7.57
N LEU A 208 8.45 -6.12 -8.46
CA LEU A 208 7.18 -5.40 -8.61
C LEU A 208 6.02 -6.35 -8.94
N LYS A 209 6.25 -7.40 -9.73
CA LYS A 209 5.23 -8.40 -10.02
C LYS A 209 4.68 -9.06 -8.74
N VAL A 210 5.57 -9.51 -7.85
CA VAL A 210 5.17 -10.15 -6.58
C VAL A 210 4.45 -9.15 -5.68
N LEU A 211 4.98 -7.94 -5.55
CA LEU A 211 4.39 -6.89 -4.72
C LEU A 211 3.00 -6.45 -5.21
N LEU A 212 2.79 -6.39 -6.53
CA LEU A 212 1.48 -6.06 -7.09
C LEU A 212 0.46 -7.19 -6.88
N ILE A 213 0.86 -8.46 -6.96
CA ILE A 213 -0.05 -9.57 -6.66
C ILE A 213 -0.46 -9.52 -5.20
N TYR A 214 0.52 -9.39 -4.30
CA TYR A 214 0.27 -9.24 -2.87
C TYR A 214 -0.66 -8.06 -2.57
N HIS A 215 -0.37 -6.89 -3.13
CA HIS A 215 -1.16 -5.68 -2.88
C HIS A 215 -2.59 -5.81 -3.42
N VAL A 216 -2.79 -6.34 -4.64
CA VAL A 216 -4.14 -6.58 -5.20
C VAL A 216 -4.94 -7.52 -4.31
N GLU A 217 -4.36 -8.63 -3.87
CA GLU A 217 -5.09 -9.61 -3.04
C GLU A 217 -5.38 -9.10 -1.64
N LEU A 218 -4.48 -8.31 -1.06
CA LEU A 218 -4.74 -7.61 0.19
C LEU A 218 -5.91 -6.62 0.03
N CYS A 219 -5.93 -5.84 -1.05
CA CYS A 219 -7.03 -4.91 -1.35
C CYS A 219 -8.35 -5.65 -1.55
N ASP A 220 -8.34 -6.77 -2.27
CA ASP A 220 -9.52 -7.62 -2.47
C ASP A 220 -10.11 -8.04 -1.12
N PHE A 221 -9.27 -8.52 -0.21
CA PHE A 221 -9.70 -8.93 1.12
C PHE A 221 -10.28 -7.79 1.95
N ILE A 222 -9.53 -6.68 2.04
CA ILE A 222 -9.94 -5.51 2.83
C ILE A 222 -11.26 -4.94 2.31
N ILE A 223 -11.39 -4.77 0.99
CA ILE A 223 -12.57 -4.15 0.38
C ILE A 223 -13.78 -5.06 0.47
N ALA A 224 -13.61 -6.37 0.26
CA ALA A 224 -14.68 -7.33 0.48
C ALA A 224 -15.25 -7.23 1.89
N HIS A 225 -14.38 -7.09 2.90
CA HIS A 225 -14.79 -6.93 4.29
C HIS A 225 -15.44 -5.57 4.57
N LEU A 226 -14.84 -4.46 4.13
CA LEU A 226 -15.37 -3.11 4.40
C LEU A 226 -16.73 -2.85 3.76
N LEU A 227 -17.01 -3.50 2.63
CA LEU A 227 -18.25 -3.33 1.88
C LEU A 227 -19.23 -4.50 2.06
N ASN A 228 -18.88 -5.53 2.84
CA ASN A 228 -19.66 -6.76 2.98
C ASN A 228 -20.02 -7.39 1.62
N LEU A 229 -19.04 -7.50 0.71
CA LEU A 229 -19.25 -8.10 -0.59
C LEU A 229 -19.52 -9.60 -0.46
N ASP A 230 -20.40 -10.12 -1.32
CA ASP A 230 -20.80 -11.52 -1.30
C ASP A 230 -19.70 -12.48 -1.83
N ASP A 231 -19.93 -13.78 -1.65
CA ASP A 231 -19.00 -14.85 -2.03
C ASP A 231 -18.70 -14.92 -3.53
N THR A 232 -19.48 -14.24 -4.38
CA THR A 232 -19.24 -14.18 -5.83
C THR A 232 -18.11 -13.20 -6.20
N PHE A 233 -17.72 -12.31 -5.28
CA PHE A 233 -16.66 -11.32 -5.48
C PHE A 233 -15.32 -11.96 -5.87
N TYR A 234 -14.80 -12.89 -5.06
CA TYR A 234 -13.49 -13.50 -5.33
C TYR A 234 -13.44 -14.33 -6.62
N PRO A 235 -14.43 -15.19 -6.93
CA PRO A 235 -14.50 -15.85 -8.24
C PRO A 235 -14.49 -14.89 -9.43
N LYS A 236 -15.21 -13.75 -9.34
CA LYS A 236 -15.20 -12.71 -10.38
C LYS A 236 -13.81 -12.10 -10.54
N ARG A 237 -13.15 -11.71 -9.43
CA ARG A 237 -11.78 -11.17 -9.43
C ARG A 237 -10.77 -12.14 -10.05
N LEU A 238 -10.87 -13.43 -9.72
CA LEU A 238 -9.99 -14.45 -10.30
C LEU A 238 -10.19 -14.59 -11.82
N LYS A 239 -11.45 -14.59 -12.27
CA LYS A 239 -11.77 -14.65 -13.70
C LYS A 239 -11.18 -13.45 -14.46
N ASP A 240 -11.37 -12.24 -13.95
CA ASP A 240 -10.82 -11.01 -14.52
C ASP A 240 -9.28 -11.10 -14.65
N ARG A 241 -8.60 -11.60 -13.63
CA ARG A 241 -7.14 -11.79 -13.66
C ARG A 241 -6.71 -12.83 -14.70
N MET A 242 -7.44 -13.95 -14.83
CA MET A 242 -7.14 -14.98 -15.84
C MET A 242 -7.30 -14.45 -17.26
N GLU A 243 -8.29 -13.60 -17.52
CA GLU A 243 -8.47 -12.96 -18.84
C GLU A 243 -7.30 -12.02 -19.17
N ILE A 244 -6.80 -11.26 -18.19
CA ILE A 244 -5.59 -10.43 -18.37
C ILE A 244 -4.39 -11.28 -18.77
N TYR A 245 -4.17 -12.43 -18.11
CA TYR A 245 -3.05 -13.30 -18.44
C TYR A 245 -3.14 -13.89 -19.84
N LYS A 246 -4.34 -14.29 -20.29
CA LYS A 246 -4.57 -14.80 -21.66
C LYS A 246 -4.28 -13.77 -22.74
N ASN A 247 -4.44 -12.48 -22.44
CA ASN A 247 -4.22 -11.40 -23.40
C ASN A 247 -2.75 -10.96 -23.49
N ILE A 248 -1.87 -11.47 -22.62
CA ILE A 248 -0.44 -11.12 -22.54
C ILE A 248 0.46 -12.30 -22.94
N SER A 249 -0.07 -13.54 -22.94
CA SER A 249 0.57 -14.76 -23.45
C SER A 249 0.38 -14.92 -24.95
#